data_AF-A0A2D6PU53-F1
#
_entry.id   AF-A0A2D6PU53-F1
#
_cell.length_a   1.000
_cell.length_b   1.000
_cell.length_c   1.000
_cell.angle_alpha   90.00
_cell.angle_beta   90.00
_cell.angle_gamma   90.00
#
_symmetry.space_group_name_H-M   'P 1'
#
loop_
_entity.id
_entity.type
_entity.pdbx_description
1 polymer ?
#
loop_
_entity_poly.entity_id
_entity_poly.type
_entity_poly.pdbx_seq_one_letter_code
_entity_poly.pdbx_strand_id
1 'polypeptide(L)'
;MCVICDNAVAETADRIAPEHLQLSLTKATLAANRFRNYGSLFVGVASAEVLGDWGAGPNHVRPTGGTARFASGLSAGDFLVTRTWFALEPDGDAWRLAHDAHELAGLEGHARAAQARARTRPPPTIHSSA
;
A
#
# COMPACT_ATOMS: atom_id res chain seq x y z
N MET A 1 -19.63 8.43 -12.58
CA MET A 1 -19.95 7.67 -13.82
C MET A 1 -21.02 6.62 -13.50
N CYS A 2 -22.18 6.66 -14.15
CA CYS A 2 -23.26 5.68 -13.97
C CYS A 2 -23.13 4.58 -15.03
N VAL A 3 -23.10 3.32 -14.60
CA VAL A 3 -22.72 2.20 -15.46
C VAL A 3 -23.81 1.12 -15.47
N ILE A 4 -24.29 0.75 -16.67
CA ILE A 4 -25.21 -0.37 -16.91
C ILE A 4 -24.37 -1.56 -17.40
N CYS A 5 -24.38 -2.70 -16.70
CA CYS A 5 -23.35 -3.73 -16.83
C CYS A 5 -23.51 -4.76 -17.96
N ASP A 6 -22.43 -4.95 -18.72
CA ASP A 6 -21.98 -6.19 -19.36
C ASP A 6 -20.46 -6.42 -19.07
N ASN A 7 -19.76 -7.32 -19.79
CA ASN A 7 -18.30 -7.53 -19.65
C ASN A 7 -17.44 -6.37 -20.16
N ALA A 8 -17.75 -5.85 -21.35
CA ALA A 8 -17.01 -4.75 -21.96
C ALA A 8 -17.04 -3.48 -21.10
N VAL A 9 -18.12 -3.30 -20.36
CA VAL A 9 -18.34 -2.16 -19.46
C VAL A 9 -17.41 -2.17 -18.24
N ALA A 10 -17.13 -3.34 -17.64
CA ALA A 10 -16.22 -3.42 -16.48
C ALA A 10 -14.78 -3.09 -16.88
N GLU A 11 -14.32 -3.65 -18.01
CA GLU A 11 -12.99 -3.35 -18.55
C GLU A 11 -12.84 -1.87 -18.92
N THR A 12 -13.89 -1.28 -19.48
CA THR A 12 -13.90 0.14 -19.82
C THR A 12 -13.83 1.01 -18.56
N ALA A 13 -14.62 0.69 -17.53
CA ALA A 13 -14.55 1.41 -16.26
C ALA A 13 -13.17 1.30 -15.61
N ASP A 14 -12.56 0.11 -15.61
CA ASP A 14 -11.20 -0.10 -15.08
C ASP A 14 -10.13 0.68 -15.86
N ARG A 15 -10.30 0.83 -17.19
CA ARG A 15 -9.44 1.67 -18.02
C ARG A 15 -9.64 3.16 -17.77
N ILE A 16 -10.87 3.59 -17.47
CA ILE A 16 -11.17 4.98 -17.10
C ILE A 16 -10.60 5.28 -15.71
N ALA A 17 -10.69 4.32 -14.78
CA ALA A 17 -10.37 4.47 -13.37
C ALA A 17 -11.06 5.70 -12.75
N PRO A 18 -12.42 5.72 -12.74
CA PRO A 18 -13.19 6.88 -12.33
C PRO A 18 -13.00 7.22 -10.85
N GLU A 19 -13.18 8.50 -10.54
CA GLU A 19 -13.32 8.98 -9.16
C GLU A 19 -14.51 8.29 -8.47
N HIS A 20 -15.70 8.38 -9.08
CA HIS A 20 -16.94 7.75 -8.60
C HIS A 20 -17.52 6.77 -9.62
N LEU A 21 -17.77 5.53 -9.18
CA LEU A 21 -18.40 4.47 -9.95
C LEU A 21 -19.72 4.06 -9.28
N GLN A 22 -20.85 4.22 -9.98
CA GLN A 22 -22.17 3.85 -9.46
C GLN A 22 -22.79 2.70 -10.27
N LEU A 23 -23.23 1.66 -9.56
CA LEU A 23 -23.87 0.46 -10.10
C LEU A 23 -25.38 0.49 -9.82
N SER A 24 -26.16 0.95 -10.80
CA SER A 24 -27.62 1.02 -10.72
C SER A 24 -28.27 -0.10 -11.53
N LEU A 25 -28.11 -1.35 -11.08
CA LEU A 25 -28.58 -2.54 -11.78
C LEU A 25 -29.17 -3.62 -10.85
N THR A 26 -30.07 -4.44 -11.40
CA THR A 26 -30.63 -5.63 -10.73
C THR A 26 -29.54 -6.67 -10.56
N LYS A 27 -29.01 -6.85 -9.33
CA LYS A 27 -27.79 -7.62 -8.94
C LYS A 27 -26.47 -6.84 -8.86
N ALA A 28 -26.52 -5.54 -8.53
CA ALA A 28 -25.33 -4.69 -8.36
C ALA A 28 -24.21 -5.31 -7.50
N THR A 29 -24.56 -5.97 -6.39
CA THR A 29 -23.60 -6.63 -5.50
C THR A 29 -22.78 -7.72 -6.18
N LEU A 30 -23.40 -8.49 -7.09
CA LEU A 30 -22.68 -9.53 -7.84
C LEU A 30 -21.74 -8.91 -8.88
N ALA A 31 -22.12 -7.78 -9.47
CA ALA A 31 -21.30 -7.07 -10.44
C ALA A 31 -20.12 -6.31 -9.80
N ALA A 32 -20.25 -5.87 -8.55
CA ALA A 32 -19.23 -5.11 -7.82
C ALA A 32 -17.84 -5.77 -7.84
N ASN A 33 -17.79 -7.10 -7.74
CA ASN A 33 -16.54 -7.88 -7.73
C ASN A 33 -15.76 -7.85 -9.05
N ARG A 34 -16.32 -7.25 -10.11
CA ARG A 34 -15.73 -7.22 -11.45
C ARG A 34 -14.94 -5.94 -11.74
N PHE A 35 -15.01 -4.95 -10.85
CA PHE A 35 -14.32 -3.67 -10.99
C PHE A 35 -13.10 -3.63 -10.06
N ARG A 36 -12.02 -3.03 -10.53
CA ARG A 36 -10.72 -2.97 -9.83
C ARG A 36 -10.25 -1.53 -9.60
N ASN A 37 -10.47 -0.63 -10.56
CA ASN A 37 -9.96 0.74 -10.49
C ASN A 37 -11.10 1.74 -10.33
N TYR A 38 -11.31 2.23 -9.11
CA TYR A 38 -12.29 3.28 -8.79
C TYR A 38 -11.88 4.01 -7.50
N GLY A 39 -12.21 5.30 -7.37
CA GLY A 39 -12.02 6.03 -6.12
C GLY A 39 -13.06 5.66 -5.06
N SER A 40 -14.33 5.53 -5.46
CA SER A 40 -15.41 4.98 -4.63
C SER A 40 -16.44 4.24 -5.47
N LEU A 41 -16.92 3.13 -4.94
CA LEU A 41 -17.91 2.26 -5.56
C LEU A 41 -19.24 2.35 -4.81
N PHE A 42 -20.28 2.73 -5.52
CA PHE A 42 -21.63 2.87 -5.02
C PHE A 42 -22.50 1.73 -5.56
N VAL A 43 -22.97 0.84 -4.67
CA VAL A 43 -23.58 -0.44 -5.06
C VAL A 43 -25.09 -0.43 -4.80
N GLY A 44 -25.89 -0.52 -5.85
CA GLY A 44 -27.35 -0.62 -5.77
C GLY A 44 -28.06 0.72 -5.88
N VAL A 45 -29.36 0.67 -6.18
CA VAL A 45 -30.18 1.87 -6.47
C VAL A 45 -30.36 2.82 -5.29
N ALA A 46 -30.19 2.32 -4.05
CA ALA A 46 -30.29 3.13 -2.84
C ALA A 46 -28.97 3.85 -2.49
N SER A 47 -27.85 3.44 -3.10
CA SER A 47 -26.52 3.95 -2.80
C SER A 47 -26.18 5.09 -3.76
N ALA A 48 -26.90 6.22 -3.67
CA ALA A 48 -26.60 7.37 -4.51
C ALA A 48 -25.29 8.05 -4.07
N GLU A 49 -24.51 8.55 -5.02
CA GLU A 49 -23.24 9.29 -4.79
C GLU A 49 -23.39 10.38 -3.71
N VAL A 50 -24.48 11.15 -3.79
CA VAL A 50 -24.80 12.24 -2.84
C VAL A 50 -24.83 11.80 -1.37
N LEU A 51 -25.18 10.54 -1.08
CA LEU A 51 -25.20 10.02 0.28
C LEU A 51 -23.78 9.74 0.79
N GLY A 52 -22.87 9.31 -0.10
CA GLY A 52 -21.45 9.17 0.23
C GLY A 52 -20.78 10.51 0.43
N ASP A 53 -21.15 11.51 -0.36
CA ASP A 53 -20.65 12.88 -0.22
C ASP A 53 -21.12 13.52 1.08
N TRP A 54 -22.32 13.16 1.54
CA TRP A 54 -23.00 13.76 2.68
C TRP A 54 -23.61 12.70 3.60
N GLY A 55 -22.89 12.37 4.66
CA GLY A 55 -23.47 11.73 5.85
C GLY A 55 -23.36 10.20 5.94
N ALA A 56 -23.08 9.47 4.85
CA ALA A 56 -22.90 8.01 4.95
C ALA A 56 -21.54 7.61 5.57
N GLY A 57 -20.57 8.51 5.64
CA GLY A 57 -19.29 8.32 6.32
C GLY A 57 -18.02 8.18 5.45
N PRO A 58 -18.06 7.73 4.18
CA PRO A 58 -16.87 7.76 3.33
C PRO A 58 -16.32 9.19 3.17
N ASN A 59 -15.01 9.31 3.02
CA ASN A 59 -14.38 10.59 2.67
C ASN A 59 -14.67 10.92 1.20
N HIS A 60 -15.09 12.13 0.85
CA HIS A 60 -15.36 12.48 -0.56
C HIS A 60 -14.15 13.07 -1.32
N VAL A 61 -12.97 13.17 -0.68
CA VAL A 61 -11.73 13.55 -1.36
C VAL A 61 -11.14 12.30 -2.01
N ARG A 62 -11.27 12.21 -3.34
CA ARG A 62 -10.96 11.00 -4.12
C ARG A 62 -9.98 11.26 -5.28
N PRO A 63 -9.29 10.21 -5.77
CA PRO A 63 -8.42 10.32 -6.93
C PRO A 63 -9.21 10.58 -8.20
N THR A 64 -8.81 11.60 -8.98
CA THR A 64 -9.44 12.01 -10.24
C THR A 64 -8.50 11.77 -11.44
N GLY A 65 -8.97 11.98 -12.67
CA GLY A 65 -8.09 11.92 -13.85
C GLY A 65 -7.47 10.54 -14.13
N GLY A 66 -8.12 9.46 -13.66
CA GLY A 66 -7.63 8.08 -13.81
C GLY A 66 -6.56 7.67 -12.79
N THR A 67 -6.30 8.49 -11.77
CA THR A 67 -5.31 8.21 -10.72
C THR A 67 -5.75 7.13 -9.74
N ALA A 68 -7.03 6.74 -9.74
CA ALA A 68 -7.54 5.61 -8.93
C ALA A 68 -6.88 4.25 -9.26
N ARG A 69 -6.02 4.18 -10.28
CA ARG A 69 -5.14 3.03 -10.56
C ARG A 69 -4.00 2.84 -9.55
N PHE A 70 -3.58 3.92 -8.89
CA PHE A 70 -2.40 3.91 -8.02
C PHE A 70 -2.51 4.80 -6.79
N ALA A 71 -3.52 5.68 -6.73
CA ALA A 71 -3.81 6.53 -5.60
C ALA A 71 -5.07 6.04 -4.87
N SER A 72 -5.08 6.24 -3.55
CA SER A 72 -6.22 5.98 -2.68
C SER A 72 -6.97 7.28 -2.40
N GLY A 73 -8.25 7.18 -2.05
CA GLY A 73 -8.96 8.32 -1.48
C GLY A 73 -8.41 8.69 -0.10
N LEU A 74 -8.62 9.96 0.29
CA LEU A 74 -8.14 10.49 1.55
C LEU A 74 -8.63 9.64 2.74
N SER A 75 -7.70 9.35 3.64
CA SER A 75 -7.86 8.46 4.79
C SER A 75 -7.11 9.02 6.00
N ALA A 76 -7.33 8.42 7.17
CA ALA A 76 -6.51 8.73 8.34
C ALA A 76 -5.01 8.46 8.11
N GLY A 77 -4.68 7.50 7.24
CA GLY A 77 -3.31 7.13 6.90
C GLY A 77 -2.52 8.26 6.25
N ASP A 78 -3.19 9.16 5.53
CA ASP A 78 -2.56 10.32 4.88
C ASP A 78 -2.08 11.38 5.89
N PHE A 79 -2.56 11.32 7.13
CA PHE A 79 -2.13 12.18 8.24
C PHE A 79 -1.12 11.48 9.17
N LEU A 80 -0.78 10.22 8.90
CA LEU A 80 0.23 9.47 9.63
C LEU A 80 1.55 9.47 8.87
N VAL A 81 2.64 9.38 9.62
CA VAL A 81 3.97 9.15 9.06
C VAL A 81 4.42 7.76 9.48
N THR A 82 4.56 6.86 8.53
CA THR A 82 5.09 5.51 8.74
C THR A 82 6.61 5.56 8.80
N ARG A 83 7.19 5.09 9.91
CA ARG A 83 8.64 4.92 10.06
C ARG A 83 8.95 3.43 10.20
N THR A 84 10.00 2.97 9.55
CA THR A 84 10.54 1.62 9.75
C THR A 84 11.76 1.70 10.66
N TRP A 85 11.96 0.68 11.48
CA TRP A 85 13.15 0.51 12.29
C TRP A 85 13.54 -0.96 12.28
N PHE A 86 14.83 -1.23 12.41
CA PHE A 86 15.34 -2.58 12.56
C PHE A 86 16.49 -2.54 13.57
N ALA A 87 16.61 -3.60 14.36
CA ALA A 87 17.71 -3.81 15.28
C ALA A 87 18.17 -5.26 15.14
N LEU A 88 19.48 -5.46 15.13
CA LEU A 88 20.10 -6.79 15.16
C LEU A 88 21.03 -6.85 16.36
N GLU A 89 20.97 -7.97 17.06
CA GLU A 89 21.99 -8.29 18.06
C GLU A 89 23.31 -8.63 17.35
N PRO A 90 24.47 -8.36 17.97
CA PRO A 90 25.78 -8.62 17.38
C PRO A 90 26.13 -10.11 17.46
N ASP A 91 25.34 -10.95 16.79
CA ASP A 91 25.42 -12.41 16.80
C ASP A 91 25.81 -13.01 15.44
N GLY A 92 25.82 -14.34 15.36
CA GLY A 92 26.19 -15.06 14.15
C GLY A 92 25.33 -14.73 12.93
N ASP A 93 24.05 -14.42 13.11
CA ASP A 93 23.17 -14.09 12.00
C ASP A 93 23.43 -12.67 11.50
N ALA A 94 23.67 -11.71 12.40
CA ALA A 94 24.12 -10.37 12.01
C ALA A 94 25.44 -10.40 11.23
N TRP A 95 26.37 -11.29 11.59
CA TRP A 95 27.64 -11.44 10.89
C TRP A 95 27.50 -12.10 9.52
N ARG A 96 26.60 -13.08 9.38
CA ARG A 96 26.26 -13.66 8.08
C ARG A 96 25.63 -12.62 7.16
N LEU A 97 24.68 -11.85 7.66
CA LEU A 97 24.07 -10.75 6.90
C LEU A 97 25.11 -9.69 6.50
N ALA A 98 26.06 -9.36 7.38
CA ALA A 98 27.15 -8.45 7.05
C ALA A 98 28.10 -9.02 5.99
N HIS A 99 28.35 -10.33 5.98
CA HIS A 99 29.12 -10.98 4.93
C HIS A 99 28.38 -10.94 3.59
N ASP A 100 27.11 -11.35 3.56
CA ASP A 100 26.30 -11.33 2.33
C ASP A 100 26.19 -9.90 1.76
N ALA A 101 26.00 -8.91 2.64
CA ALA A 101 25.96 -7.51 2.22
C ALA A 101 27.31 -7.01 1.68
N HIS A 102 28.45 -7.54 2.16
CA HIS A 102 29.77 -7.19 1.60
C HIS A 102 29.89 -7.65 0.15
N GLU A 103 29.51 -8.90 -0.13
CA GLU A 103 29.61 -9.50 -1.46
C GLU A 103 28.62 -8.88 -2.46
N LEU A 104 27.42 -8.53 -1.99
CA LEU A 104 26.33 -8.04 -2.85
C LEU A 104 26.30 -6.53 -3.04
N ALA A 105 27.01 -5.75 -2.21
CA ALA A 105 26.82 -4.29 -2.14
C ALA A 105 27.04 -3.56 -3.46
N GLY A 106 27.94 -4.02 -4.35
CA GLY A 106 28.26 -3.39 -5.63
C GLY A 106 28.77 -1.93 -5.56
N LEU A 107 28.84 -1.37 -4.35
CA LEU A 107 29.23 0.00 -4.02
C LEU A 107 30.28 -0.06 -2.91
N GLU A 108 31.46 0.50 -3.18
CA GLU A 108 32.65 0.34 -2.34
C GLU A 108 32.43 0.81 -0.88
N GLY A 109 31.70 1.92 -0.68
CA GLY A 109 31.37 2.41 0.66
C GLY A 109 30.49 1.46 1.46
N HIS A 110 29.48 0.87 0.82
CA HIS A 110 28.60 -0.12 1.46
C HIS A 110 29.35 -1.42 1.76
N ALA A 111 30.14 -1.91 0.80
CA ALA A 111 30.95 -3.11 0.96
C ALA A 111 31.93 -2.97 2.13
N ARG A 112 32.62 -1.83 2.25
CA ARG A 112 33.51 -1.55 3.39
C ARG A 112 32.77 -1.49 4.73
N ALA A 113 31.60 -0.86 4.77
CA ALA A 113 30.78 -0.77 5.99
C ALA A 113 30.32 -2.15 6.47
N ALA A 114 29.95 -3.04 5.54
CA ALA A 114 29.57 -4.42 5.82
C ALA A 114 30.78 -5.25 6.26
N GLN A 115 31.90 -5.14 5.54
CA GLN A 115 33.16 -5.82 5.86
C GLN A 115 33.66 -5.49 7.27
N ALA A 116 33.56 -4.22 7.70
CA ALA A 116 33.97 -3.81 9.03
C ALA A 116 33.22 -4.55 10.15
N ARG A 117 31.96 -4.94 9.90
CA ARG A 117 31.10 -5.66 10.86
C ARG A 117 31.29 -7.17 10.79
N ALA A 118 31.57 -7.71 9.60
CA ALA A 118 31.93 -9.13 9.44
C ALA A 118 33.27 -9.49 10.11
N ARG A 119 34.14 -8.49 10.35
CA ARG A 119 35.50 -8.67 10.91
C ARG A 119 35.60 -8.48 12.43
N THR A 120 34.55 -8.04 13.11
CA THR A 120 34.61 -7.76 14.56
C THR A 120 34.24 -8.98 15.41
N ARG A 121 35.20 -9.46 16.22
CA ARG A 121 34.97 -10.36 17.37
C ARG A 121 33.85 -9.76 18.26
N PRO A 122 32.95 -10.57 18.84
CA PRO A 122 31.87 -10.04 19.67
C PRO A 122 32.40 -9.08 20.75
N PRO A 123 31.71 -7.96 21.03
CA PRO A 123 32.10 -7.06 22.09
C PRO A 123 32.14 -7.82 23.43
N PRO A 124 33.03 -7.45 24.37
CA PRO A 124 33.06 -8.09 25.68
C PRO A 124 31.70 -7.97 26.37
N THR A 125 31.19 -9.08 26.89
CA THR A 125 29.97 -9.10 27.70
C THR A 125 30.20 -8.24 28.94
N ILE A 126 29.52 -7.09 29.02
CA ILE A 126 29.36 -6.38 30.29
C ILE A 126 28.40 -7.21 31.14
N HIS A 127 28.96 -8.12 31.93
CA HIS A 127 28.25 -8.75 33.03
C HIS A 127 27.94 -7.64 34.04
N SER A 128 26.69 -7.18 34.06
CA SER A 128 26.16 -6.43 35.20
C SER A 128 26.14 -7.38 36.39
N SER A 129 27.16 -7.29 37.25
CA SER A 129 27.11 -7.85 38.60
C SER A 129 26.02 -7.11 39.37
N ALA A 130 24.87 -7.77 39.52
CA ALA A 130 23.89 -7.42 40.55
C ALA A 130 24.46 -7.72 41.95
#